data_AF-H2YDB1-F1
#
_entry.id   AF-H2YDB1-F1
#
_cell.length_a   1.000
_cell.length_b   1.000
_cell.length_c   1.000
_cell.angle_alpha   90.00
_cell.angle_beta   90.00
_cell.angle_gamma   90.00
#
_symmetry.space_group_name_H-M   'P 1'
#
loop_
_entity.id
_entity.type
_entity.pdbx_description
1 polymer ?
#
loop_
_entity_poly.entity_id
_entity_poly.type
_entity_poly.pdbx_seq_one_letter_code
_entity_poly.pdbx_strand_id
1 'polypeptide(L)'
;MQEMLELSVDVRQQKLQQINTDQQLAAEQLDITDERLKELETEMMGLEKEGSNLATKVEEHRSKEREWREKISDDARELEKATNKQSMLIKKKEDSLRKIRDLGSLPQDAFDKYQGLSHRQLMKRLDECNQELKKYSHVNKKALDQFVSFSEQKEKLLGRKSEIDRGKEAIIHLMSHLEQQKYEAIQFTFRQVSKNFSEVFLKLVPGGKATLIMKRGDSPQDSSESASMVDQFV
;
A
#
# COMPACT_ATOMS: atom_id res chain seq x y z
N MET A 1 -52.68 -71.92 118.06
CA MET A 1 -51.22 -71.98 117.75
C MET A 1 -50.95 -72.54 116.35
N GLN A 2 -51.78 -73.45 115.82
CA GLN A 2 -51.71 -73.93 114.43
C GLN A 2 -52.10 -72.88 113.37
N GLU A 3 -53.18 -72.12 113.56
CA GLU A 3 -53.63 -71.08 112.60
C GLU A 3 -52.62 -69.92 112.42
N MET A 4 -51.85 -69.59 113.46
CA MET A 4 -50.79 -68.55 113.39
C MET A 4 -49.57 -68.99 112.57
N LEU A 5 -49.31 -70.30 112.52
CA LEU A 5 -48.26 -70.88 111.69
C LEU A 5 -48.70 -70.97 110.23
N GLU A 6 -49.97 -71.33 109.98
CA GLU A 6 -50.56 -71.32 108.63
C GLU A 6 -50.61 -69.90 108.05
N LEU A 7 -51.03 -68.88 108.82
CA LEU A 7 -50.99 -67.49 108.37
C LEU A 7 -49.56 -67.00 108.05
N SER A 8 -48.56 -67.47 108.80
CA SER A 8 -47.15 -67.13 108.58
C SER A 8 -46.56 -67.81 107.34
N VAL A 9 -47.00 -69.04 107.05
CA VAL A 9 -46.65 -69.78 105.84
C VAL A 9 -47.32 -69.14 104.62
N ASP A 10 -48.60 -68.76 104.72
CA ASP A 10 -49.34 -68.06 103.66
C ASP A 10 -48.74 -66.70 103.32
N VAL A 11 -48.35 -65.90 104.31
CA VAL A 11 -47.68 -64.60 104.08
C VAL A 11 -46.31 -64.78 103.41
N ARG A 12 -45.57 -65.85 103.74
CA ARG A 12 -44.32 -66.17 103.02
C ARG A 12 -44.58 -66.68 101.61
N GLN A 13 -45.64 -67.45 101.40
CA GLN A 13 -46.06 -67.92 100.08
C GLN A 13 -46.50 -66.77 99.17
N GLN A 14 -47.24 -65.80 99.70
CA GLN A 14 -47.61 -64.58 98.97
C GLN A 14 -46.38 -63.71 98.63
N LYS A 15 -45.42 -63.55 99.56
CA LYS A 15 -44.16 -62.85 99.27
C LYS A 15 -43.31 -63.57 98.24
N LEU A 16 -43.23 -64.90 98.31
CA LEU A 16 -42.55 -65.72 97.29
C LEU A 16 -43.22 -65.58 95.93
N GLN A 17 -44.55 -65.56 95.87
CA GLN A 17 -45.30 -65.32 94.64
C GLN A 17 -45.04 -63.92 94.08
N GLN A 18 -45.07 -62.87 94.92
CA GLN A 18 -44.74 -61.50 94.50
C GLN A 18 -43.32 -61.36 93.97
N ILE A 19 -42.33 -61.93 94.67
CA ILE A 19 -40.93 -61.90 94.21
C ILE A 19 -40.80 -62.67 92.89
N ASN A 20 -41.51 -63.78 92.72
CA ASN A 20 -41.47 -64.56 91.49
C ASN A 20 -42.16 -63.84 90.32
N THR A 21 -43.26 -63.11 90.56
CA THR A 21 -43.90 -62.25 89.55
C THR A 21 -43.03 -61.06 89.20
N ASP A 22 -42.38 -60.42 90.18
CA ASP A 22 -41.46 -59.31 89.94
C ASP A 22 -40.22 -59.78 89.17
N GLN A 23 -39.72 -60.99 89.48
CA GLN A 23 -38.62 -61.61 88.75
C GLN A 23 -39.00 -61.97 87.31
N GLN A 24 -40.24 -62.41 87.07
CA GLN A 24 -40.77 -62.64 85.72
C GLN A 24 -40.93 -61.33 84.94
N LEU A 25 -41.49 -60.28 85.55
CA LEU A 25 -41.63 -58.96 84.92
C LEU A 25 -40.27 -58.32 84.61
N ALA A 26 -39.29 -58.46 85.50
CA ALA A 26 -37.93 -57.99 85.27
C ALA A 26 -37.24 -58.79 84.15
N ALA A 27 -37.49 -60.10 84.06
CA ALA A 27 -36.99 -60.94 82.97
C ALA A 27 -37.60 -60.55 81.61
N GLU A 28 -38.92 -60.31 81.55
CA GLU A 28 -39.58 -59.81 80.33
C GLU A 28 -39.06 -58.43 79.93
N GLN A 29 -38.84 -57.51 80.89
CA GLN A 29 -38.25 -56.21 80.57
C GLN A 29 -36.80 -56.34 80.08
N LEU A 30 -36.02 -57.25 80.65
CA LEU A 30 -34.67 -57.56 80.18
C LEU A 30 -34.70 -58.04 78.73
N ASP A 31 -35.56 -58.99 78.39
CA ASP A 31 -35.71 -59.51 77.01
C ASP A 31 -36.11 -58.40 76.03
N ILE A 32 -37.07 -57.53 76.39
CA ILE A 32 -37.48 -56.40 75.56
C ILE A 32 -36.32 -55.40 75.36
N THR A 33 -35.54 -55.13 76.42
CA THR A 33 -34.37 -54.24 76.30
C THR A 33 -33.25 -54.87 75.48
N ASP A 34 -33.07 -56.19 75.53
CA ASP A 34 -32.07 -56.93 74.75
C ASP A 34 -32.45 -56.97 73.26
N GLU A 35 -33.73 -57.15 72.94
CA GLU A 35 -34.23 -57.05 71.57
C GLU A 35 -34.01 -55.63 71.01
N ARG A 36 -34.32 -54.60 71.80
CA ARG A 36 -34.12 -53.20 71.39
C ARG A 36 -32.65 -52.82 71.26
N LEU A 37 -31.77 -53.41 72.08
CA LEU A 37 -30.32 -53.27 71.93
C LEU A 37 -29.84 -53.87 70.61
N LYS A 38 -30.29 -55.08 70.26
CA LYS A 38 -29.95 -55.72 68.98
C LYS A 38 -30.46 -54.91 67.79
N GLU A 39 -31.67 -54.38 67.85
CA GLU A 39 -32.20 -53.49 66.80
C GLU A 39 -31.31 -52.25 66.64
N LEU A 40 -31.01 -51.54 67.72
CA LEU A 40 -30.14 -50.36 67.70
C LEU A 40 -28.72 -50.67 67.22
N GLU A 41 -28.15 -51.82 67.58
CA GLU A 41 -26.85 -52.29 67.06
C GLU A 41 -26.90 -52.52 65.55
N THR A 42 -27.98 -53.12 65.03
CA THR A 42 -28.15 -53.30 63.57
C THR A 42 -28.32 -51.98 62.83
N GLU A 43 -29.05 -51.02 63.40
CA GLU A 43 -29.18 -49.67 62.84
C GLU A 43 -27.84 -48.93 62.86
N MET A 44 -27.08 -49.03 63.96
CA MET A 44 -25.76 -48.43 64.08
C MET A 44 -24.79 -48.99 63.04
N MET A 45 -24.75 -50.31 62.85
CA MET A 45 -23.95 -50.94 61.80
C MET A 45 -24.38 -50.50 60.39
N GLY A 46 -25.69 -50.32 60.17
CA GLY A 46 -26.24 -49.79 58.92
C GLY A 46 -25.75 -48.38 58.63
N LEU A 47 -25.86 -47.48 59.62
CA LEU A 47 -25.41 -46.09 59.52
C LEU A 47 -23.89 -45.97 59.37
N GLU A 48 -23.10 -46.81 60.05
CA GLU A 48 -21.64 -46.85 59.88
C GLU A 48 -21.27 -47.26 58.45
N LYS A 49 -21.96 -48.25 57.88
CA LYS A 49 -21.75 -48.68 56.49
C LYS A 49 -22.15 -47.58 55.51
N GLU A 50 -23.25 -46.89 55.75
CA GLU A 50 -23.67 -45.74 54.94
C GLU A 50 -22.67 -44.58 55.03
N GLY A 51 -22.17 -44.28 56.24
CA GLY A 51 -21.14 -43.28 56.48
C GLY A 51 -19.85 -43.60 55.72
N SER A 52 -19.42 -44.86 55.73
CA SER A 52 -18.26 -45.33 54.96
C SER A 52 -18.48 -45.20 53.43
N ASN A 53 -19.67 -45.56 52.94
CA ASN A 53 -20.02 -45.40 51.53
C ASN A 53 -20.10 -43.93 51.09
N LEU A 54 -20.59 -43.04 51.96
CA LEU A 54 -20.60 -41.60 51.71
C LEU A 54 -19.17 -41.03 51.70
N ALA A 55 -18.32 -41.46 52.62
CA ALA A 55 -16.92 -41.04 52.67
C ALA A 55 -16.14 -41.42 51.40
N THR A 56 -16.32 -42.65 50.89
CA THR A 56 -15.71 -43.09 49.64
C THR A 56 -16.21 -42.29 48.43
N LYS A 57 -17.53 -42.03 48.33
CA LYS A 57 -18.10 -41.19 47.27
C LYS A 57 -17.57 -39.74 47.32
N VAL A 58 -17.42 -39.17 48.52
CA VAL A 58 -16.84 -37.83 48.69
C VAL A 58 -15.41 -37.79 48.16
N GLU A 59 -14.60 -38.81 48.46
CA GLU A 59 -13.22 -38.89 47.97
C GLU A 59 -13.16 -39.07 46.45
N GLU A 60 -14.03 -39.90 45.87
CA GLU A 60 -14.15 -40.04 44.41
C GLU A 60 -14.53 -38.72 43.73
N HIS A 61 -15.51 -38.00 44.27
CA HIS A 61 -15.91 -36.70 43.74
C HIS A 61 -14.79 -35.66 43.86
N ARG A 62 -14.05 -35.65 44.98
CA ARG A 62 -12.87 -34.78 45.16
C ARG A 62 -11.75 -35.10 44.16
N SER A 63 -11.51 -36.39 43.88
CA SER A 63 -10.54 -36.80 42.85
C SER A 63 -10.95 -36.29 41.47
N LYS A 64 -12.22 -36.50 41.09
CA LYS A 64 -12.77 -36.00 39.82
C LYS A 64 -12.69 -34.48 39.72
N GLU A 65 -13.02 -33.76 40.80
CA GLU A 65 -12.91 -32.30 40.83
C GLU A 65 -11.47 -31.83 40.59
N ARG A 66 -10.49 -32.50 41.20
CA ARG A 66 -9.06 -32.20 41.00
C ARG A 66 -8.63 -32.42 39.56
N GLU A 67 -9.01 -33.55 38.96
CA GLU A 67 -8.72 -33.85 37.55
C GLU A 67 -9.33 -32.82 36.60
N TRP A 68 -10.59 -32.44 36.83
CA TRP A 68 -11.25 -31.41 36.00
C TRP A 68 -10.58 -30.04 36.16
N ARG A 69 -10.15 -29.70 37.38
CA ARG A 69 -9.44 -28.44 37.63
C ARG A 69 -8.09 -28.39 36.92
N GLU A 70 -7.37 -29.51 36.88
CA GLU A 70 -6.11 -29.62 36.14
C GLU A 70 -6.34 -29.50 34.63
N LYS A 71 -7.34 -30.21 34.07
CA LYS A 71 -7.72 -30.08 32.65
C LYS A 71 -8.11 -28.64 32.28
N ILE A 72 -8.90 -27.95 33.11
CA ILE A 72 -9.28 -26.55 32.89
C ILE A 72 -8.04 -25.64 32.87
N SER A 73 -7.07 -25.89 33.76
CA SER A 73 -5.82 -25.13 33.80
C SER A 73 -4.97 -25.34 32.55
N ASP A 74 -4.88 -26.58 32.06
CA ASP A 74 -4.15 -26.90 30.83
C ASP A 74 -4.83 -26.29 29.60
N ASP A 75 -6.15 -26.44 29.47
CA ASP A 75 -6.94 -25.84 28.39
C ASP A 75 -6.81 -24.30 28.39
N ALA A 76 -6.84 -23.67 29.57
CA ALA A 76 -6.65 -22.23 29.71
C ALA A 76 -5.27 -21.79 29.19
N ARG A 77 -4.23 -22.55 29.51
CA ARG A 77 -2.85 -22.28 29.05
C ARG A 77 -2.70 -22.47 27.54
N GLU A 78 -3.36 -23.47 26.95
CA GLU A 78 -3.37 -23.67 25.50
C GLU A 78 -4.13 -22.55 24.79
N LEU A 79 -5.27 -22.14 25.34
CA LEU A 79 -6.06 -21.02 24.83
C LEU A 79 -5.25 -19.73 24.86
N GLU A 80 -4.51 -19.45 25.93
CA GLU A 80 -3.64 -18.28 26.03
C GLU A 80 -2.54 -18.28 24.96
N LYS A 81 -1.92 -19.43 24.69
CA LYS A 81 -0.93 -19.56 23.60
C LYS A 81 -1.56 -19.30 22.24
N ALA A 82 -2.76 -19.85 22.00
CA ALA A 82 -3.48 -19.68 20.74
C ALA A 82 -3.89 -18.22 20.51
N THR A 83 -4.44 -17.54 21.52
CA THR A 83 -4.85 -16.13 21.44
C THR A 83 -3.66 -15.19 21.24
N ASN A 84 -2.54 -15.46 21.90
CA ASN A 84 -1.29 -14.72 21.69
C ASN A 84 -0.75 -14.91 20.25
N LYS A 85 -0.76 -16.14 19.74
CA LYS A 85 -0.37 -16.44 18.35
C LYS A 85 -1.30 -15.76 17.35
N GLN A 86 -2.60 -15.80 17.58
CA GLN A 86 -3.59 -15.12 16.75
C GLN A 86 -3.35 -13.60 16.73
N SER A 87 -3.15 -12.99 17.90
CA SER A 87 -2.87 -11.55 18.03
C SER A 87 -1.60 -11.15 17.26
N MET A 88 -0.53 -11.95 17.34
CA MET A 88 0.68 -11.72 16.55
C MET A 88 0.45 -11.84 15.04
N LEU A 89 -0.32 -12.83 14.59
CA LEU A 89 -0.64 -13.01 13.16
C LEU A 89 -1.51 -11.88 12.62
N ILE A 90 -2.47 -11.39 13.40
CA ILE A 90 -3.30 -10.23 13.05
C ILE A 90 -2.42 -8.99 12.88
N LYS A 91 -1.53 -8.70 13.82
CA LYS A 91 -0.57 -7.58 13.70
C LYS A 91 0.27 -7.70 12.43
N LYS A 92 0.85 -8.87 12.16
CA LYS A 92 1.62 -9.13 10.93
C LYS A 92 0.79 -8.94 9.65
N LYS A 93 -0.48 -9.36 9.65
CA LYS A 93 -1.40 -9.15 8.54
C LYS A 93 -1.66 -7.67 8.31
N GLU A 94 -1.96 -6.92 9.37
CA GLU A 94 -2.20 -5.48 9.27
C GLU A 94 -0.97 -4.72 8.76
N ASP A 95 0.23 -5.07 9.23
CA ASP A 95 1.45 -4.44 8.75
C ASP A 95 1.73 -4.76 7.29
N SER A 96 1.41 -5.99 6.85
CA SER A 96 1.50 -6.36 5.44
C SER A 96 0.49 -5.58 4.59
N LEU A 97 -0.74 -5.40 5.09
CA LEU A 97 -1.77 -4.59 4.42
C LEU A 97 -1.40 -3.10 4.36
N ARG A 98 -0.77 -2.55 5.41
CA ARG A 98 -0.21 -1.20 5.41
C ARG A 98 0.85 -1.07 4.32
N LYS A 99 1.84 -1.97 4.28
CA LYS A 99 2.87 -2.00 3.23
C LYS A 99 2.28 -2.09 1.83
N ILE A 100 1.25 -2.91 1.61
CA ILE A 100 0.56 -3.01 0.31
C ILE A 100 -0.09 -1.66 -0.07
N ARG A 101 -0.69 -0.96 0.89
CA ARG A 101 -1.29 0.36 0.64
C ARG A 101 -0.25 1.45 0.37
N ASP A 102 0.88 1.41 1.08
CA ASP A 102 1.99 2.36 0.91
C ASP A 102 2.67 2.24 -0.46
N LEU A 103 2.57 1.08 -1.12
CA LEU A 103 3.00 0.90 -2.53
C LEU A 103 2.14 1.68 -3.53
N GLY A 104 1.02 2.27 -3.10
CA GLY A 104 0.15 3.09 -3.93
C GLY A 104 -0.79 2.27 -4.82
N SER A 105 -1.27 2.89 -5.89
CA SER A 105 -2.19 2.26 -6.83
C SER A 105 -1.46 1.26 -7.72
N LEU A 106 -1.67 -0.03 -7.50
CA LEU A 106 -1.27 -1.06 -8.46
C LEU A 106 -2.16 -1.00 -9.71
N PRO A 107 -1.60 -1.13 -10.92
CA PRO A 107 -2.38 -1.28 -12.16
C PRO A 107 -3.35 -2.47 -12.07
N GLN A 108 -4.55 -2.37 -12.66
CA GLN A 108 -5.54 -3.47 -12.68
C GLN A 108 -4.94 -4.75 -13.29
N ASP A 109 -4.15 -4.61 -14.36
CA ASP A 109 -3.34 -5.67 -14.97
C ASP A 109 -2.48 -6.48 -13.98
N ALA A 110 -2.03 -5.88 -12.88
CA ALA A 110 -1.19 -6.56 -11.90
C ALA A 110 -1.96 -7.60 -11.09
N PHE A 111 -3.29 -7.44 -10.96
CA PHE A 111 -4.15 -8.39 -10.25
C PHE A 111 -4.43 -9.62 -11.11
N ASP A 112 -4.71 -9.44 -12.40
CA ASP A 112 -5.08 -10.55 -13.28
C ASP A 112 -3.88 -11.39 -13.74
N LYS A 113 -2.73 -10.75 -14.01
CA LYS A 113 -1.55 -11.43 -14.60
C LYS A 113 -0.92 -12.47 -13.67
N TYR A 114 -1.07 -12.33 -12.35
CA TYR A 114 -0.33 -13.12 -11.37
C TYR A 114 -1.21 -13.99 -10.46
N GLN A 115 -2.54 -13.98 -10.65
CA GLN A 115 -3.49 -14.65 -9.76
C GLN A 115 -3.38 -16.18 -9.75
N GLY A 116 -2.91 -16.78 -10.85
CA GLY A 116 -2.75 -18.23 -10.99
C GLY A 116 -1.43 -18.83 -10.49
N LEU A 117 -0.51 -18.00 -9.97
CA LEU A 117 0.82 -18.45 -9.56
C LEU A 117 0.88 -18.79 -8.07
N SER A 118 1.60 -19.86 -7.74
CA SER A 118 1.88 -20.20 -6.35
C SER A 118 2.81 -19.18 -5.69
N HIS A 119 2.75 -19.08 -4.36
CA HIS A 119 3.64 -18.19 -3.58
C HIS A 119 5.13 -18.42 -3.89
N ARG A 120 5.55 -19.68 -4.06
CA ARG A 120 6.93 -20.02 -4.42
C ARG A 120 7.31 -19.53 -5.82
N GLN A 121 6.40 -19.61 -6.79
CA GLN A 121 6.65 -19.08 -8.14
C GLN A 121 6.71 -17.55 -8.14
N LEU A 122 5.85 -16.89 -7.36
CA LEU A 122 5.87 -15.43 -7.19
C LEU A 122 7.19 -14.96 -6.60
N MET A 123 7.70 -15.62 -5.55
CA MET A 123 8.99 -15.29 -4.93
C MET A 123 10.15 -15.45 -5.92
N LYS A 124 10.18 -16.57 -6.67
CA LYS A 124 11.22 -16.78 -7.68
C LYS A 124 11.22 -15.66 -8.74
N ARG A 125 10.03 -15.29 -9.21
CA ARG A 125 9.88 -14.22 -10.22
C ARG A 125 10.23 -12.84 -9.65
N LEU A 126 9.93 -12.59 -8.37
CA LEU A 126 10.36 -11.37 -7.68
C LEU A 126 11.89 -11.29 -7.61
N ASP A 127 12.57 -12.39 -7.31
CA ASP A 127 14.03 -12.46 -7.29
C ASP A 127 14.63 -12.23 -8.68
N GLU A 128 14.07 -12.84 -9.72
CA GLU A 128 14.44 -12.60 -11.12
C GLU A 128 14.29 -11.12 -11.49
N CYS A 129 13.13 -10.51 -11.21
CA CYS A 129 12.90 -9.09 -11.43
C CYS A 129 13.89 -8.20 -10.66
N ASN A 130 14.19 -8.53 -9.40
CA ASN A 130 15.17 -7.80 -8.61
C ASN A 130 16.59 -7.92 -9.15
N GLN A 131 16.96 -9.08 -9.72
CA GLN A 131 18.25 -9.25 -10.39
C GLN A 131 18.33 -8.43 -11.68
N GLU A 132 17.27 -8.39 -12.48
CA GLU A 132 17.20 -7.53 -13.66
C GLU A 132 17.28 -6.04 -13.28
N LEU A 133 16.56 -5.60 -12.24
CA LEU A 133 16.61 -4.22 -11.73
C LEU A 133 18.03 -3.81 -11.28
N LYS A 134 18.81 -4.74 -10.71
CA LYS A 134 20.20 -4.48 -10.33
C LYS A 134 21.11 -4.18 -11.52
N LYS A 135 20.84 -4.76 -12.70
CA LYS A 135 21.59 -4.43 -13.94
C LYS A 135 21.41 -2.95 -14.30
N TYR A 136 20.25 -2.40 -14.01
CA TYR A 136 19.92 -0.99 -14.17
C TYR A 136 20.24 -0.16 -12.92
N SER A 137 21.35 -0.44 -12.23
CA SER A 137 21.74 0.30 -11.02
C SER A 137 22.05 1.78 -11.29
N HIS A 138 22.59 2.10 -12.46
CA HIS A 138 23.08 3.44 -12.81
C HIS A 138 22.24 4.08 -13.90
N VAL A 139 20.95 4.32 -13.63
CA VAL A 139 20.05 4.99 -14.57
C VAL A 139 19.95 6.46 -14.23
N ASN A 140 19.98 7.32 -15.24
CA ASN A 140 19.73 8.75 -15.08
C ASN A 140 18.25 9.00 -14.76
N LYS A 141 17.94 9.18 -13.47
CA LYS A 141 16.58 9.47 -13.01
C LYS A 141 16.03 10.81 -13.50
N LYS A 142 16.91 11.74 -13.90
CA LYS A 142 16.53 13.04 -14.47
C LYS A 142 16.33 13.01 -15.98
N ALA A 143 16.50 11.85 -16.62
CA ALA A 143 16.45 11.74 -18.08
C ALA A 143 15.11 12.25 -18.64
N LEU A 144 14.00 11.98 -17.95
CA LEU A 144 12.68 12.46 -18.38
C LEU A 144 12.60 13.99 -18.31
N ASP A 145 12.92 14.58 -17.16
CA ASP A 145 12.89 16.04 -16.97
C ASP A 145 13.86 16.76 -17.92
N GLN A 146 15.05 16.18 -18.13
CA GLN A 146 16.03 16.67 -19.08
C GLN A 146 15.54 16.56 -20.52
N PHE A 147 14.90 15.44 -20.88
CA PHE A 147 14.34 15.25 -22.21
C PHE A 147 13.24 16.27 -22.51
N VAL A 148 12.32 16.50 -21.57
CA VAL A 148 11.25 17.50 -21.72
C VAL A 148 11.85 18.90 -21.86
N SER A 149 12.72 19.31 -20.93
CA SER A 149 13.32 20.65 -20.96
C SER A 149 14.20 20.90 -22.19
N PHE A 150 15.00 19.91 -22.62
CA PHE A 150 15.81 20.02 -23.83
C PHE A 150 14.98 19.96 -25.11
N SER A 151 13.86 19.24 -25.12
CA SER A 151 12.94 19.24 -26.27
C SER A 151 12.30 20.61 -26.45
N GLU A 152 11.84 21.25 -25.38
CA GLU A 152 11.31 22.62 -25.43
C GLU A 152 12.38 23.63 -25.86
N GLN A 153 13.60 23.52 -25.33
CA GLN A 153 14.71 24.39 -25.73
C GLN A 153 15.06 24.21 -27.21
N LYS A 154 15.09 22.97 -27.70
CA LYS A 154 15.32 22.66 -29.12
C LYS A 154 14.26 23.31 -29.99
N GLU A 155 12.99 23.23 -29.61
CA GLU A 155 11.89 23.86 -30.36
C GLU A 155 12.04 25.38 -30.43
N LYS A 156 12.36 26.03 -29.30
CA LYS A 156 12.64 27.48 -29.26
C LYS A 156 13.80 27.88 -30.15
N LEU A 157 14.89 27.11 -30.14
CA LEU A 157 16.06 27.37 -30.99
C LEU A 157 15.74 27.18 -32.48
N LEU A 158 14.94 26.17 -32.83
CA LEU A 158 14.49 25.96 -34.20
C LEU A 158 13.58 27.10 -34.68
N GLY A 159 12.67 27.59 -33.83
CA GLY A 159 11.84 28.76 -34.10
C GLY A 159 12.71 30.00 -34.38
N ARG A 160 13.67 30.30 -33.49
CA ARG A 160 14.59 31.43 -33.65
C ARG A 160 15.45 31.32 -34.91
N LYS A 161 15.90 30.12 -35.27
CA LYS A 161 16.62 29.88 -36.54
C LYS A 161 15.74 30.25 -37.73
N SER A 162 14.49 29.79 -37.74
CA SER A 162 13.55 30.11 -38.82
C SER A 162 13.27 31.61 -38.93
N GLU A 163 13.20 32.33 -37.82
CA GLU A 163 13.04 33.80 -37.82
C GLU A 163 14.26 34.51 -38.41
N ILE A 164 15.47 34.07 -38.03
CA ILE A 164 16.72 34.63 -38.58
C ILE A 164 16.83 34.37 -40.07
N ASP A 165 16.48 33.16 -40.54
CA ASP A 165 16.52 32.81 -41.95
C ASP A 165 15.56 33.69 -42.77
N ARG A 166 14.33 33.91 -42.28
CA ARG A 166 13.38 34.87 -42.89
C ARG A 166 13.90 36.31 -42.88
N GLY A 167 14.51 36.74 -41.77
CA GLY A 167 15.11 38.06 -41.65
C GLY A 167 16.23 38.28 -42.67
N LYS A 168 17.09 37.27 -42.89
CA LYS A 168 18.13 37.30 -43.91
C LYS A 168 17.54 37.46 -45.31
N GLU A 169 16.51 36.69 -45.66
CA GLU A 169 15.83 36.81 -46.96
C GLU A 169 15.24 38.21 -47.16
N ALA A 170 14.59 38.76 -46.15
CA ALA A 170 14.03 40.12 -46.20
C ALA A 170 15.11 41.19 -46.41
N ILE A 171 16.27 41.07 -45.74
CA ILE A 171 17.40 41.99 -45.93
C ILE A 171 17.95 41.90 -47.35
N ILE A 172 18.14 40.69 -47.89
CA ILE A 172 18.63 40.49 -49.26
C ILE A 172 17.67 41.13 -50.27
N HIS A 173 16.36 40.90 -50.08
CA HIS A 173 15.34 41.51 -50.94
C HIS A 173 15.36 43.04 -50.86
N LEU A 174 15.46 43.60 -49.65
CA LEU A 174 15.58 45.05 -49.47
C LEU A 174 16.84 45.62 -50.13
N MET A 175 17.99 44.96 -49.97
CA MET A 175 19.23 45.37 -50.63
C MET A 175 19.07 45.40 -52.15
N SER A 176 18.45 44.38 -52.75
CA SER A 176 18.18 44.35 -54.18
C SER A 176 17.27 45.50 -54.61
N HIS A 177 16.25 45.82 -53.82
CA HIS A 177 15.35 46.93 -54.11
C HIS A 177 16.05 48.29 -54.01
N LEU A 178 16.88 48.51 -52.99
CA LEU A 178 17.67 49.73 -52.84
C LEU A 178 18.69 49.89 -53.97
N GLU A 179 19.32 48.79 -54.40
CA GLU A 179 20.26 48.80 -55.52
C GLU A 179 19.55 49.21 -56.83
N GLN A 180 18.34 48.72 -57.06
CA GLN A 180 17.50 49.13 -58.19
C GLN A 180 17.12 50.62 -58.10
N GLN A 181 16.62 51.08 -56.95
CA GLN A 181 16.28 52.50 -56.77
C GLN A 181 17.48 53.42 -56.95
N LYS A 182 18.66 53.02 -56.45
CA LYS A 182 19.92 53.74 -56.65
C LYS A 182 20.23 53.84 -58.14
N TYR A 183 20.11 52.75 -58.88
CA TYR A 183 20.35 52.73 -60.31
C TYR A 183 19.38 53.64 -61.07
N GLU A 184 18.09 53.57 -60.76
CA GLU A 184 17.04 54.43 -61.35
C GLU A 184 17.29 55.91 -61.05
N ALA A 185 17.65 56.25 -59.81
CA ALA A 185 17.97 57.63 -59.42
C ALA A 185 19.22 58.16 -60.15
N ILE A 186 20.27 57.34 -60.29
CA ILE A 186 21.48 57.69 -61.06
C ILE A 186 21.13 57.90 -62.53
N GLN A 187 20.31 57.03 -63.12
CA GLN A 187 19.88 57.20 -64.51
C GLN A 187 19.04 58.47 -64.71
N PHE A 188 18.09 58.72 -63.81
CA PHE A 188 17.21 59.89 -63.87
C PHE A 188 18.03 61.19 -63.76
N THR A 189 18.90 61.28 -62.75
CA THR A 189 19.77 62.45 -62.55
C THR A 189 20.72 62.64 -63.73
N PHE A 190 21.31 61.56 -64.27
CA PHE A 190 22.16 61.65 -65.46
C PHE A 190 21.40 62.19 -66.68
N ARG A 191 20.18 61.72 -66.95
CA ARG A 191 19.36 62.25 -68.05
C ARG A 191 19.11 63.75 -67.90
N GLN A 192 18.79 64.20 -66.68
CA GLN A 192 18.55 65.61 -66.39
C GLN A 192 19.82 66.45 -66.57
N VAL A 193 20.96 65.97 -66.06
CA VAL A 193 22.26 66.63 -66.25
C VAL A 193 22.65 66.68 -67.73
N SER A 194 22.44 65.61 -68.49
CA SER A 194 22.74 65.55 -69.94
C SER A 194 21.91 66.54 -70.75
N LYS A 195 20.62 66.66 -70.44
CA LYS A 195 19.73 67.67 -71.05
C LYS A 195 20.21 69.10 -70.74
N ASN A 196 20.43 69.40 -69.46
CA ASN A 196 20.87 70.73 -69.02
C ASN A 196 22.25 71.09 -69.60
N PHE A 197 23.18 70.13 -69.67
CA PHE A 197 24.48 70.33 -70.28
C PHE A 197 24.37 70.71 -71.76
N SER A 198 23.54 69.98 -72.51
CA SER A 198 23.31 70.26 -73.94
C SER A 198 22.71 71.65 -74.16
N GLU A 199 21.74 72.05 -73.33
CA GLU A 199 21.11 73.38 -73.37
C GLU A 199 22.09 74.51 -73.03
N VAL A 200 22.92 74.33 -71.99
CA VAL A 200 23.92 75.32 -71.59
C VAL A 200 25.02 75.42 -72.64
N PHE A 201 25.52 74.29 -73.16
CA PHE A 201 26.57 74.28 -74.18
C PHE A 201 26.16 75.01 -75.47
N LEU A 202 24.92 74.81 -75.94
CA LEU A 202 24.38 75.49 -77.11
C LEU A 202 24.33 77.03 -76.92
N LYS A 203 24.07 77.51 -75.70
CA LYS A 203 24.10 78.95 -75.38
C LYS A 203 25.53 79.53 -75.39
N LEU A 204 26.54 78.75 -74.99
CA LEU A 204 27.93 79.20 -74.98
C LEU A 204 28.60 79.15 -76.36
N VAL A 205 28.27 78.17 -77.20
CA VAL A 205 28.91 77.98 -78.52
C VAL A 205 27.83 77.90 -79.62
N PRO A 206 27.50 79.02 -80.29
CA PRO A 206 26.47 79.06 -81.33
C PRO A 206 26.89 78.18 -82.53
N GLY A 207 26.16 77.11 -82.78
CA GLY A 207 26.40 76.16 -83.89
C GLY A 207 27.08 74.84 -83.48
N GLY A 208 27.56 74.71 -82.23
CA GLY A 208 28.10 73.46 -81.70
C GLY A 208 27.03 72.54 -81.08
N LYS A 209 27.26 71.22 -81.12
CA LYS A 209 26.46 70.22 -80.39
C LYS A 209 27.37 69.38 -79.51
N ALA A 210 27.02 69.21 -78.24
CA ALA A 210 27.72 68.33 -77.31
C ALA A 210 26.69 67.51 -76.52
N THR A 211 27.00 66.25 -76.24
CA THR A 211 26.12 65.33 -75.50
C THR A 211 26.93 64.53 -74.48
N LEU A 212 26.30 64.17 -73.36
CA LEU A 212 26.90 63.29 -72.35
C LEU A 212 26.41 61.85 -72.57
N ILE A 213 27.35 60.91 -72.61
CA ILE A 213 27.10 59.48 -72.79
C ILE A 213 27.59 58.73 -71.54
N MET A 214 26.72 57.94 -70.92
CA MET A 214 27.07 57.09 -69.79
C MET A 214 27.73 55.81 -70.30
N LYS A 215 29.00 55.60 -69.96
CA LYS A 215 29.70 54.33 -70.22
C LYS A 215 29.47 53.40 -69.03
N ARG A 216 28.97 52.18 -69.27
CA ARG A 216 28.90 51.13 -68.24
C ARG A 216 30.31 50.57 -68.05
N GLY A 217 30.76 50.50 -66.81
CA GLY A 217 32.05 49.89 -66.49
C GLY A 217 31.91 48.38 -66.47
N ASP A 218 32.31 47.73 -67.56
CA ASP A 218 32.78 46.35 -67.51
C ASP A 218 34.13 46.27 -68.23
N SER A 219 35.14 45.84 -67.47
CA SER A 219 36.54 45.53 -67.82
C SER A 219 37.51 46.66 -68.27
N PRO A 220 38.74 46.68 -67.72
CA PRO A 220 39.85 47.44 -68.27
C PRO A 220 40.41 46.71 -69.51
N GLN A 221 40.75 47.48 -70.55
CA GLN A 221 41.22 47.04 -71.88
C GLN A 221 40.13 46.49 -72.82
N ASP A 222 39.63 47.34 -73.73
CA ASP A 222 40.11 47.24 -75.10
C ASP A 222 39.88 48.52 -75.89
N SER A 223 40.95 48.92 -76.58
CA SER A 223 41.01 50.01 -77.53
C SER A 223 40.86 49.41 -78.93
N SER A 224 39.69 49.53 -79.54
CA SER A 224 39.50 49.79 -80.98
C SER A 224 38.04 49.63 -81.39
N GLU A 225 37.63 50.60 -82.21
CA GLU A 225 36.49 50.65 -83.12
C GLU A 225 35.61 49.40 -83.25
N SER A 226 34.32 49.54 -82.93
CA SER A 226 33.21 49.04 -83.76
C SER A 226 31.91 49.74 -83.36
N ALA A 227 31.29 50.34 -84.38
CA ALA A 227 30.11 51.17 -84.30
C ALA A 227 28.80 50.36 -84.16
N SER A 228 27.74 51.12 -83.85
CA SER A 228 26.31 50.80 -83.95
C SER A 228 25.67 49.94 -82.86
N MET A 229 25.17 50.62 -81.82
CA MET A 229 23.75 50.60 -81.48
C MET A 229 23.44 51.87 -80.69
N VAL A 230 22.91 52.87 -81.39
CA VAL A 230 22.37 54.09 -80.78
C VAL A 230 20.90 53.81 -80.53
N ASP A 231 20.55 53.47 -79.31
CA ASP A 231 19.15 53.46 -78.88
C ASP A 231 18.70 54.91 -78.70
N GLN A 232 18.10 55.44 -79.77
CA GLN A 232 17.59 56.80 -79.84
C GLN A 232 16.18 56.82 -79.24
N PHE A 233 16.08 57.19 -77.96
CA PHE A 233 14.80 57.41 -77.31
C PHE A 233 14.36 58.87 -77.49
N VAL A 234 13.19 59.04 -78.14
CA VAL A 234 12.36 60.25 -78.11
C VAL A 234 11.71 60.39 -76.75
#